data_AF-A0A956DM38-F1
#
_entry.id   AF-A0A956DM38-F1
#
_cell.length_a   1.000
_cell.length_b   1.000
_cell.length_c   1.000
_cell.angle_alpha   90.00
_cell.angle_beta   90.00
_cell.angle_gamma   90.00
#
_symmetry.space_group_name_H-M   'P 1'
#
loop_
_entity.id
_entity.type
_entity.pdbx_description
1 polymer ?
#
loop_
_entity_poly.entity_id
_entity_poly.type
_entity_poly.pdbx_seq_one_letter_code
_entity_poly.pdbx_strand_id
1 'polypeptide(L)'
;MVFRKALVTMAAALLVSSVAGSAAADKGDKAKAAKERREERREDRKERREERREELKEKRDELKGKYAEKKARHKELKDKEAAGSLTEEEKAELATMEERHAKLKEKHAELKEKWEKRKETRKARREEAKQKVLEKYPNIKGHPAAVAEMRKHARRMAYLNHSRVIAENQERDDLVERIDKLIETEKSRHQAVMAKHEDKIK
;
A
#
# COMPACT_ATOMS: atom_id res chain seq x y z
N MET A 1 96.73 26.28 6.30
CA MET A 1 95.80 27.43 6.18
C MET A 1 94.39 26.89 6.34
N VAL A 2 93.82 26.91 7.56
CA VAL A 2 92.92 27.94 8.12
C VAL A 2 91.47 27.67 7.66
N PHE A 3 90.63 26.92 8.40
CA PHE A 3 89.79 27.28 9.58
C PHE A 3 88.69 28.34 9.35
N ARG A 4 87.51 28.05 9.94
CA ARG A 4 86.34 28.92 10.32
C ARG A 4 85.18 28.96 9.32
N LYS A 5 83.88 28.85 9.66
CA LYS A 5 83.06 28.96 10.90
C LYS A 5 81.71 28.24 10.59
N ALA A 6 81.17 27.37 11.43
CA ALA A 6 80.38 27.59 12.65
C ALA A 6 78.90 28.00 12.44
N LEU A 7 77.99 27.09 12.88
CA LEU A 7 76.80 27.32 13.73
C LEU A 7 75.69 28.30 13.29
N VAL A 8 74.49 27.78 12.98
CA VAL A 8 73.14 28.35 13.30
C VAL A 8 72.10 27.20 13.22
N THR A 9 71.83 26.50 14.33
CA THR A 9 70.59 26.48 15.16
C THR A 9 69.33 25.76 14.64
N MET A 10 68.86 24.86 15.52
CA MET A 10 67.47 24.65 15.99
C MET A 10 66.40 23.95 15.12
N ALA A 11 65.97 22.81 15.69
CA ALA A 11 64.57 22.45 16.00
C ALA A 11 63.55 22.33 14.84
N ALA A 12 63.30 21.08 14.44
CA ALA A 12 61.97 20.66 13.97
C ALA A 12 61.79 19.14 14.16
N ALA A 13 61.89 18.68 15.41
CA ALA A 13 61.35 17.40 15.82
C ALA A 13 60.13 17.69 16.69
N LEU A 14 58.94 17.76 16.10
CA LEU A 14 57.64 17.64 16.77
C LEU A 14 56.50 17.68 15.73
N LEU A 15 55.53 16.77 15.94
CA LEU A 15 54.15 16.76 15.41
C LEU A 15 53.89 16.16 14.01
N VAL A 16 53.90 14.82 13.92
CA VAL A 16 52.94 14.08 13.08
C VAL A 16 52.44 12.86 13.85
N SER A 17 51.58 13.07 14.84
CA SER A 17 50.88 11.98 15.53
C SER A 17 49.58 12.48 16.18
N SER A 18 48.58 12.85 15.37
CA SER A 18 47.20 13.04 15.89
C SER A 18 46.08 13.10 14.83
N VAL A 19 46.06 12.23 13.80
CA VAL A 19 44.92 12.15 12.85
C VAL A 19 44.18 10.80 12.94
N ALA A 20 44.17 10.15 14.11
CA ALA A 20 43.42 8.91 14.34
C ALA A 20 42.32 9.04 15.42
N GLY A 21 42.01 10.26 15.89
CA GLY A 21 41.00 10.50 16.93
C GLY A 21 39.66 11.10 16.47
N SER A 22 39.56 11.61 15.23
CA SER A 22 38.40 12.42 14.78
C SER A 22 37.23 11.61 14.20
N ALA A 23 37.46 10.39 13.72
CA ALA A 23 36.42 9.60 13.05
C ALA A 23 35.41 8.90 13.99
N ALA A 24 35.67 8.86 15.30
CA ALA A 24 34.79 8.21 16.28
C ALA A 24 33.80 9.19 16.93
N ALA A 25 34.17 10.45 17.14
CA ALA A 25 33.29 11.48 17.69
C ALA A 25 32.20 11.91 16.69
N ASP A 26 32.54 12.01 15.40
CA ASP A 26 31.60 12.40 14.32
C ASP A 26 30.45 11.38 14.11
N LYS A 27 30.64 10.11 14.48
CA LYS A 27 29.58 9.09 14.38
C LYS A 27 28.53 9.21 15.50
N GLY A 28 28.92 9.69 16.68
CA GLY A 28 28.02 9.86 17.83
C GLY A 28 27.00 10.98 17.60
N ASP A 29 27.46 12.12 17.09
CA ASP A 29 26.62 13.28 16.85
C ASP A 29 25.69 13.07 15.65
N LYS A 30 26.18 12.41 14.58
CA LYS A 30 25.33 11.99 13.45
C LYS A 30 24.24 11.01 13.88
N ALA A 31 24.54 10.08 14.79
CA ALA A 31 23.55 9.13 15.30
C ALA A 31 22.47 9.81 16.16
N LYS A 32 22.84 10.79 16.99
CA LYS A 32 21.89 11.60 17.78
C LYS A 32 21.00 12.45 16.87
N ALA A 33 21.57 13.19 15.93
CA ALA A 33 20.82 13.99 14.96
C ALA A 33 19.88 13.13 14.08
N ALA A 34 20.30 11.91 13.70
CA ALA A 34 19.45 10.99 12.97
C ALA A 34 18.29 10.45 13.84
N LYS A 35 18.52 10.24 15.14
CA LYS A 35 17.48 9.82 16.09
C LYS A 35 16.46 10.92 16.32
N GLU A 36 16.89 12.16 16.54
CA GLU A 36 16.01 13.33 16.71
C GLU A 36 15.15 13.55 15.46
N ARG A 37 15.75 13.56 14.26
CA ARG A 37 15.00 13.63 12.99
C ARG A 37 14.01 12.48 12.80
N ARG A 38 14.29 11.30 13.38
CA ARG A 38 13.38 10.15 13.32
C ARG A 38 12.21 10.31 14.30
N GLU A 39 12.46 10.89 15.48
CA GLU A 39 11.42 11.18 16.47
C GLU A 39 10.50 12.30 15.98
N GLU A 40 11.03 13.40 15.44
CA GLU A 40 10.28 14.47 14.80
C GLU A 40 9.38 13.93 13.67
N ARG A 41 9.95 13.13 12.74
CA ARG A 41 9.17 12.46 11.69
C ARG A 41 8.12 11.49 12.23
N ARG A 42 8.32 10.93 13.42
CA ARG A 42 7.34 10.03 14.04
C ARG A 42 6.18 10.82 14.64
N GLU A 43 6.47 11.97 15.23
CA GLU A 43 5.46 12.90 15.78
C GLU A 43 4.63 13.52 14.66
N ASP A 44 5.25 14.10 13.63
CA ASP A 44 4.54 14.61 12.43
C ASP A 44 3.65 13.53 11.78
N ARG A 45 4.13 12.28 11.71
CA ARG A 45 3.29 11.16 11.21
C ARG A 45 2.13 10.79 12.14
N LYS A 46 2.26 10.98 13.45
CA LYS A 46 1.16 10.72 14.39
C LYS A 46 0.12 11.82 14.27
N GLU A 47 0.54 13.07 14.27
CA GLU A 47 -0.31 14.25 14.11
C GLU A 47 -1.12 14.15 12.81
N ARG A 48 -0.46 13.93 11.66
CA ARG A 48 -1.17 13.72 10.38
C ARG A 48 -2.15 12.55 10.37
N ARG A 49 -1.92 11.52 11.20
CA ARG A 49 -2.85 10.38 11.33
C ARG A 49 -4.05 10.74 12.18
N GLU A 50 -3.85 11.53 13.23
CA GLU A 50 -4.91 12.02 14.10
C GLU A 50 -5.79 13.01 13.33
N GLU A 51 -5.19 13.99 12.66
CA GLU A 51 -5.89 14.92 11.76
C GLU A 51 -6.73 14.17 10.71
N ARG A 52 -6.13 13.23 9.98
CA ARG A 52 -6.86 12.43 8.99
C ARG A 52 -7.98 11.60 9.63
N ARG A 53 -7.80 11.12 10.86
CA ARG A 53 -8.83 10.34 11.56
C ARG A 53 -10.00 11.23 11.96
N GLU A 54 -9.74 12.43 12.41
CA GLU A 54 -10.76 13.44 12.73
C GLU A 54 -11.50 13.87 11.48
N GLU A 55 -10.79 14.21 10.41
CA GLU A 55 -11.37 14.56 9.10
C GLU A 55 -12.29 13.43 8.58
N LEU A 56 -11.85 12.18 8.65
CA LEU A 56 -12.67 11.03 8.24
C LEU A 56 -13.86 10.80 9.16
N LYS A 57 -13.73 11.10 10.46
CA LYS A 57 -14.82 10.98 11.43
C LYS A 57 -15.89 12.03 11.16
N GLU A 58 -15.48 13.28 10.94
CA GLU A 58 -16.38 14.38 10.56
C GLU A 58 -17.10 14.06 9.25
N LYS A 59 -16.38 13.66 8.20
CA LYS A 59 -16.98 13.25 6.92
C LYS A 59 -17.98 12.10 7.09
N ARG A 60 -17.66 11.11 7.94
CA ARG A 60 -18.56 10.00 8.22
C ARG A 60 -19.82 10.47 8.94
N ASP A 61 -19.68 11.32 9.95
CA ASP A 61 -20.81 11.79 10.75
C ASP A 61 -21.70 12.73 9.92
N GLU A 62 -21.12 13.57 9.06
CA GLU A 62 -21.82 14.37 8.04
C GLU A 62 -22.60 13.48 7.06
N LEU A 63 -21.96 12.45 6.49
CA LEU A 63 -22.63 11.51 5.58
C LEU A 63 -23.77 10.75 6.29
N LYS A 64 -23.58 10.38 7.56
CA LYS A 64 -24.60 9.73 8.38
C LYS A 64 -25.79 10.67 8.63
N GLY A 65 -25.53 11.94 8.90
CA GLY A 65 -26.55 12.99 9.01
C GLY A 65 -27.37 13.10 7.72
N LYS A 66 -26.70 13.32 6.58
CA LYS A 66 -27.35 13.40 5.25
C LYS A 66 -28.16 12.16 4.91
N TYR A 67 -27.71 10.98 5.30
CA TYR A 67 -28.46 9.74 5.09
C TYR A 67 -29.70 9.66 5.98
N ALA A 68 -29.59 10.04 7.26
CA ALA A 68 -30.72 10.07 8.19
C ALA A 68 -31.79 11.07 7.74
N GLU A 69 -31.39 12.26 7.32
CA GLU A 69 -32.27 13.30 6.75
C GLU A 69 -33.00 12.78 5.51
N LYS A 70 -32.28 12.21 4.54
CA LYS A 70 -32.91 11.63 3.33
C LYS A 70 -33.88 10.51 3.66
N LYS A 71 -33.54 9.65 4.63
CA LYS A 71 -34.41 8.56 5.08
C LYS A 71 -35.68 9.11 5.75
N ALA A 72 -35.57 10.16 6.56
CA ALA A 72 -36.70 10.84 7.18
C ALA A 72 -37.59 11.48 6.12
N ARG A 73 -37.01 12.26 5.19
CA ARG A 73 -37.71 12.88 4.06
C ARG A 73 -38.46 11.87 3.21
N HIS A 74 -37.82 10.76 2.84
CA HIS A 74 -38.48 9.69 2.09
C HIS A 74 -39.66 9.08 2.88
N LYS A 75 -39.53 8.92 4.19
CA LYS A 75 -40.64 8.43 5.03
C LYS A 75 -41.80 9.44 5.07
N GLU A 76 -41.50 10.72 5.30
CA GLU A 76 -42.51 11.79 5.29
C GLU A 76 -43.27 11.85 3.97
N LEU A 77 -42.57 11.74 2.84
CA LEU A 77 -43.19 11.71 1.51
C LEU A 77 -44.11 10.49 1.35
N LYS A 78 -43.73 9.31 1.84
CA LYS A 78 -44.60 8.12 1.82
C LYS A 78 -45.81 8.25 2.74
N ASP A 79 -45.64 8.85 3.90
CA ASP A 79 -46.75 9.08 4.84
C ASP A 79 -47.75 10.08 4.23
N LYS A 80 -47.27 11.14 3.55
CA LYS A 80 -48.11 12.08 2.79
C LYS A 80 -48.78 11.47 1.56
N GLU A 81 -48.07 10.57 0.86
CA GLU A 81 -48.62 9.83 -0.28
C GLU A 81 -49.79 8.95 0.17
N ALA A 82 -49.60 8.21 1.28
CA ALA A 82 -50.64 7.39 1.89
C ALA A 82 -51.84 8.23 2.38
N ALA A 83 -51.60 9.47 2.82
CA ALA A 83 -52.65 10.42 3.19
C ALA A 83 -53.32 11.11 1.99
N GLY A 84 -52.82 10.91 0.77
CA GLY A 84 -53.33 11.56 -0.44
C GLY A 84 -53.08 13.07 -0.53
N SER A 85 -52.20 13.62 0.31
CA SER A 85 -51.93 15.07 0.42
C SER A 85 -50.63 15.49 -0.28
N LEU A 86 -50.10 14.64 -1.18
CA LEU A 86 -48.81 14.87 -1.84
C LEU A 86 -48.96 15.89 -2.98
N THR A 87 -48.12 16.92 -2.98
CA THR A 87 -48.06 17.88 -4.09
C THR A 87 -47.39 17.25 -5.32
N GLU A 88 -47.57 17.82 -6.51
CA GLU A 88 -46.91 17.33 -7.73
C GLU A 88 -45.36 17.37 -7.64
N GLU A 89 -44.81 18.38 -6.95
CA GLU A 89 -43.36 18.46 -6.69
C GLU A 89 -42.89 17.35 -5.75
N GLU A 90 -43.64 17.06 -4.70
CA GLU A 90 -43.35 15.98 -3.75
C GLU A 90 -43.51 14.58 -4.37
N LYS A 91 -44.46 14.41 -5.31
CA LYS A 91 -44.58 13.20 -6.15
C LYS A 91 -43.33 13.00 -7.00
N ALA A 92 -42.85 14.05 -7.66
CA ALA A 92 -41.63 13.98 -8.46
C ALA A 92 -40.41 13.65 -7.59
N GLU A 93 -40.26 14.28 -6.43
CA GLU A 93 -39.18 13.99 -5.48
C GLU A 93 -39.21 12.51 -5.05
N LEU A 94 -40.37 12.00 -4.64
CA LEU A 94 -40.54 10.61 -4.23
C LEU A 94 -40.17 9.65 -5.37
N ALA A 95 -40.66 9.89 -6.58
CA ALA A 95 -40.34 9.08 -7.75
C ALA A 95 -38.83 9.01 -8.03
N THR A 96 -38.11 10.15 -7.95
CA THR A 96 -36.64 10.16 -8.13
C THR A 96 -35.91 9.38 -7.03
N MET A 97 -36.38 9.45 -5.78
CA MET A 97 -35.79 8.68 -4.69
C MET A 97 -36.02 7.18 -4.87
N GLU A 98 -37.23 6.77 -5.26
CA GLU A 98 -37.58 5.38 -5.51
C GLU A 98 -36.80 4.79 -6.69
N GLU A 99 -36.66 5.53 -7.79
CA GLU A 99 -35.84 5.11 -8.93
C GLU A 99 -34.37 4.90 -8.50
N ARG A 100 -33.83 5.82 -7.70
CA ARG A 100 -32.48 5.68 -7.15
C ARG A 100 -32.35 4.46 -6.24
N HIS A 101 -33.34 4.20 -5.40
CA HIS A 101 -33.38 3.01 -4.54
C HIS A 101 -33.47 1.71 -5.36
N ALA A 102 -34.27 1.68 -6.42
CA ALA A 102 -34.38 0.56 -7.34
C ALA A 102 -33.02 0.26 -8.01
N LYS A 103 -32.37 1.28 -8.59
CA LYS A 103 -31.03 1.15 -9.19
C LYS A 103 -29.98 0.64 -8.19
N LEU A 104 -30.02 1.10 -6.93
CA LEU A 104 -29.11 0.61 -5.89
C LEU A 104 -29.39 -0.85 -5.51
N LYS A 105 -30.66 -1.25 -5.45
CA LYS A 105 -31.07 -2.62 -5.15
C LYS A 105 -30.63 -3.58 -6.25
N GLU A 106 -30.77 -3.20 -7.51
CA GLU A 106 -30.27 -3.96 -8.67
C GLU A 106 -28.75 -4.12 -8.62
N LYS A 107 -28.00 -3.03 -8.45
CA LYS A 107 -26.53 -3.08 -8.30
C LYS A 107 -26.10 -3.97 -7.14
N HIS A 108 -26.80 -3.90 -6.01
CA HIS A 108 -26.51 -4.75 -4.85
C HIS A 108 -26.78 -6.22 -5.16
N ALA A 109 -27.90 -6.55 -5.83
CA ALA A 109 -28.22 -7.92 -6.25
C ALA A 109 -27.15 -8.47 -7.22
N GLU A 110 -26.75 -7.68 -8.21
CA GLU A 110 -25.72 -8.04 -9.18
C GLU A 110 -24.36 -8.30 -8.48
N LEU A 111 -23.94 -7.42 -7.58
CA LEU A 111 -22.70 -7.58 -6.81
C LEU A 111 -22.76 -8.83 -5.91
N LYS A 112 -23.91 -9.10 -5.30
CA LYS A 112 -24.14 -10.28 -4.47
C LYS A 112 -24.04 -11.56 -5.31
N GLU A 113 -24.67 -11.58 -6.48
CA GLU A 113 -24.59 -12.72 -7.41
C GLU A 113 -23.15 -12.97 -7.88
N LYS A 114 -22.44 -11.90 -8.29
CA LYS A 114 -21.00 -11.97 -8.63
C LYS A 114 -20.17 -12.52 -7.47
N TRP A 115 -20.50 -12.15 -6.24
CA TRP A 115 -19.80 -12.64 -5.04
C TRP A 115 -20.06 -14.12 -4.79
N GLU A 116 -21.31 -14.58 -4.87
CA GLU A 116 -21.64 -16.01 -4.69
C GLU A 116 -21.00 -16.87 -5.79
N LYS A 117 -21.07 -16.46 -7.07
CA LYS A 117 -20.36 -17.13 -8.17
C LYS A 117 -18.85 -17.23 -7.91
N ARG A 118 -18.23 -16.17 -7.38
CA ARG A 118 -16.81 -16.18 -7.00
C ARG A 118 -16.53 -17.11 -5.81
N LYS A 119 -17.46 -17.23 -4.88
CA LYS A 119 -17.33 -18.06 -3.68
C LYS A 119 -17.44 -19.54 -4.04
N GLU A 120 -18.39 -19.93 -4.87
CA GLU A 120 -18.56 -21.30 -5.38
C GLU A 120 -17.30 -21.77 -6.11
N THR A 121 -16.80 -20.95 -7.04
CA THR A 121 -15.58 -21.25 -7.80
C THR A 121 -14.28 -21.10 -6.99
N ARG A 122 -14.34 -20.62 -5.73
CA ARG A 122 -13.14 -20.32 -4.93
C ARG A 122 -12.30 -21.56 -4.67
N LYS A 123 -12.93 -22.69 -4.32
CA LYS A 123 -12.22 -23.94 -4.02
C LYS A 123 -11.58 -24.51 -5.28
N ALA A 124 -12.34 -24.60 -6.37
CA ALA A 124 -11.84 -25.07 -7.67
C ALA A 124 -10.64 -24.24 -8.14
N ARG A 125 -10.75 -22.90 -8.15
CA ARG A 125 -9.64 -22.00 -8.54
C ARG A 125 -8.40 -22.17 -7.65
N ARG A 126 -8.59 -22.47 -6.36
CA ARG A 126 -7.48 -22.74 -5.44
C ARG A 126 -6.80 -24.07 -5.73
N GLU A 127 -7.56 -25.13 -5.97
CA GLU A 127 -7.01 -26.44 -6.30
C GLU A 127 -6.34 -26.42 -7.67
N GLU A 128 -6.94 -25.79 -8.68
CA GLU A 128 -6.33 -25.61 -10.01
C GLU A 128 -5.02 -24.82 -9.91
N ALA A 129 -4.99 -23.72 -9.13
CA ALA A 129 -3.76 -22.97 -8.90
C ALA A 129 -2.70 -23.81 -8.17
N LYS A 130 -3.09 -24.67 -7.23
CA LYS A 130 -2.15 -25.60 -6.56
C LYS A 130 -1.65 -26.67 -7.53
N GLN A 131 -2.51 -27.23 -8.38
CA GLN A 131 -2.16 -28.23 -9.37
C GLN A 131 -1.13 -27.67 -10.35
N LYS A 132 -1.38 -26.48 -10.92
CA LYS A 132 -0.41 -25.78 -11.79
C LYS A 132 0.95 -25.57 -11.13
N VAL A 133 0.96 -25.31 -9.82
CA VAL A 133 2.22 -25.19 -9.06
C VAL A 133 2.89 -26.54 -8.88
N LEU A 134 2.14 -27.59 -8.54
CA LEU A 134 2.67 -28.94 -8.34
C LEU A 134 3.15 -29.58 -9.65
N GLU A 135 2.47 -29.33 -10.77
CA GLU A 135 2.90 -29.77 -12.11
C GLU A 135 4.27 -29.20 -12.46
N LYS A 136 4.49 -27.91 -12.15
CA LYS A 136 5.78 -27.26 -12.38
C LYS A 136 6.82 -27.62 -11.33
N TYR A 137 6.37 -27.92 -10.11
CA TYR A 137 7.21 -28.08 -8.92
C TYR A 137 6.69 -29.23 -8.02
N PRO A 138 6.90 -30.51 -8.40
CA PRO A 138 6.26 -31.66 -7.75
C PRO A 138 6.58 -31.79 -6.26
N ASN A 139 7.85 -31.58 -5.88
CA ASN A 139 8.30 -31.77 -4.49
C ASN A 139 8.36 -30.48 -3.67
N ILE A 140 7.66 -29.42 -4.08
CA ILE A 140 7.81 -28.09 -3.46
C ILE A 140 7.51 -28.06 -1.95
N LYS A 141 6.66 -28.97 -1.46
CA LYS A 141 6.33 -29.08 -0.03
C LYS A 141 7.56 -29.41 0.84
N GLY A 142 8.56 -30.11 0.30
CA GLY A 142 9.83 -30.41 0.97
C GLY A 142 10.78 -29.21 1.08
N HIS A 143 10.48 -28.10 0.39
CA HIS A 143 11.36 -26.93 0.29
C HIS A 143 10.69 -25.68 0.85
N PRO A 144 10.73 -25.47 2.19
CA PRO A 144 10.07 -24.32 2.83
C PRO A 144 10.59 -22.97 2.32
N ALA A 145 11.86 -22.89 1.91
CA ALA A 145 12.44 -21.70 1.31
C ALA A 145 11.79 -21.33 -0.03
N ALA A 146 11.55 -22.31 -0.91
CA ALA A 146 10.86 -22.09 -2.19
C ALA A 146 9.40 -21.71 -1.97
N VAL A 147 8.71 -22.37 -1.03
CA VAL A 147 7.34 -22.00 -0.62
C VAL A 147 7.27 -20.57 -0.08
N ALA A 148 8.25 -20.15 0.73
CA ALA A 148 8.33 -18.80 1.25
C ALA A 148 8.51 -17.75 0.13
N GLU A 149 9.37 -18.02 -0.86
CA GLU A 149 9.53 -17.14 -2.01
C GLU A 149 8.25 -17.09 -2.88
N MET A 150 7.59 -18.23 -3.13
CA MET A 150 6.30 -18.22 -3.84
C MET A 150 5.23 -17.38 -3.14
N ARG A 151 5.12 -17.51 -1.80
CA ARG A 151 4.19 -16.68 -1.01
C ARG A 151 4.54 -15.20 -1.09
N LYS A 152 5.83 -14.88 -1.07
CA LYS A 152 6.33 -13.51 -1.20
C LYS A 152 6.02 -12.93 -2.58
N HIS A 153 6.30 -13.68 -3.65
CA HIS A 153 5.98 -13.32 -5.02
C HIS A 153 4.48 -13.10 -5.20
N ALA A 154 3.64 -14.04 -4.74
CA ALA A 154 2.18 -13.93 -4.84
C ALA A 154 1.64 -12.66 -4.15
N ARG A 155 2.15 -12.30 -2.97
CA ARG A 155 1.77 -11.06 -2.28
C ARG A 155 2.19 -9.81 -3.06
N ARG A 156 3.39 -9.81 -3.63
CA ARG A 156 3.90 -8.68 -4.43
C ARG A 156 3.11 -8.52 -5.72
N MET A 157 2.83 -9.61 -6.43
CA MET A 157 1.97 -9.60 -7.62
C MET A 157 0.56 -9.13 -7.31
N ALA A 158 -0.03 -9.57 -6.19
CA ALA A 158 -1.35 -9.08 -5.76
C ALA A 158 -1.36 -7.57 -5.52
N TYR A 159 -0.31 -7.04 -4.86
CA TYR A 159 -0.17 -5.60 -4.63
C TYR A 159 0.00 -4.83 -5.95
N LEU A 160 0.94 -5.25 -6.81
CA LEU A 160 1.21 -4.58 -8.09
C LEU A 160 -0.02 -4.60 -9.01
N ASN A 161 -0.69 -5.74 -9.15
CA ASN A 161 -1.89 -5.85 -9.96
C ASN A 161 -3.03 -4.98 -9.41
N HIS A 162 -3.18 -4.88 -8.09
CA HIS A 162 -4.16 -3.99 -7.48
C HIS A 162 -3.83 -2.52 -7.75
N SER A 163 -2.56 -2.12 -7.59
CA SER A 163 -2.10 -0.77 -7.92
C SER A 163 -2.31 -0.44 -9.40
N ARG A 164 -2.08 -1.41 -10.30
CA ARG A 164 -2.31 -1.26 -11.75
C ARG A 164 -3.77 -0.93 -12.04
N VAL A 165 -4.71 -1.70 -11.47
CA VAL A 165 -6.15 -1.45 -11.62
C VAL A 165 -6.56 -0.08 -11.08
N ILE A 166 -5.97 0.37 -9.96
CA ILE A 166 -6.24 1.72 -9.43
C ILE A 166 -5.73 2.80 -10.40
N ALA A 167 -4.53 2.63 -10.95
CA ALA A 167 -3.94 3.57 -11.90
C ALA A 167 -4.77 3.65 -13.20
N GLU A 168 -5.23 2.50 -13.72
CA GLU A 168 -6.14 2.43 -14.88
C GLU A 168 -7.45 3.19 -14.61
N ASN A 169 -8.07 2.98 -13.44
CA ASN A 169 -9.30 3.68 -13.06
C ASN A 169 -9.11 5.19 -12.84
N GLN A 170 -7.87 5.65 -12.71
CA GLN A 170 -7.50 7.07 -12.55
C GLN A 170 -6.91 7.65 -13.84
N GLU A 171 -6.89 6.90 -14.94
CA GLU A 171 -6.33 7.32 -16.23
C GLU A 171 -4.88 7.81 -16.12
N ARG A 172 -4.10 7.13 -15.27
CA ARG A 172 -2.69 7.45 -15.01
C ARG A 172 -1.75 6.50 -15.76
N ASP A 173 -1.63 6.73 -17.06
CA ASP A 173 -0.83 5.89 -17.97
C ASP A 173 0.65 5.81 -17.56
N ASP A 174 1.20 6.91 -17.03
CA ASP A 174 2.56 7.00 -16.49
C ASP A 174 2.82 5.97 -15.38
N LEU A 175 1.84 5.78 -14.50
CA LEU A 175 1.93 4.79 -13.43
C LEU A 175 1.72 3.38 -13.94
N VAL A 176 0.83 3.18 -14.91
CA VAL A 176 0.59 1.86 -15.50
C VAL A 176 1.88 1.31 -16.09
N GLU A 177 2.56 2.09 -16.95
CA GLU A 177 3.84 1.68 -17.53
C GLU A 177 4.91 1.37 -16.47
N ARG A 178 4.98 2.20 -15.43
CA ARG A 178 5.94 1.99 -14.34
C ARG A 178 5.63 0.72 -13.54
N ILE A 179 4.36 0.43 -13.30
CA ILE A 179 3.92 -0.78 -12.60
C ILE A 179 4.18 -2.02 -13.46
N ASP A 180 3.97 -1.95 -14.77
CA ASP A 180 4.24 -3.06 -15.68
C ASP A 180 5.74 -3.42 -15.69
N LYS A 181 6.64 -2.42 -15.72
CA LYS A 181 8.09 -2.63 -15.53
C LYS A 181 8.43 -3.30 -14.19
N LEU A 182 7.73 -2.93 -13.11
CA LEU A 182 7.90 -3.57 -11.79
C LEU A 182 7.40 -5.01 -11.77
N ILE A 183 6.30 -5.30 -12.48
CA ILE A 183 5.78 -6.66 -12.64
C ILE A 183 6.79 -7.53 -13.36
N GLU A 184 7.37 -7.04 -14.46
CA GLU A 184 8.42 -7.76 -15.21
C GLU A 184 9.64 -8.02 -14.32
N THR A 185 10.10 -6.99 -13.60
CA THR A 185 11.23 -7.12 -12.68
C THR A 185 10.96 -8.17 -11.59
N GLU A 186 9.76 -8.18 -11.02
CA GLU A 186 9.39 -9.15 -9.98
C GLU A 186 9.22 -10.57 -10.53
N LYS A 187 8.71 -10.73 -11.77
CA LYS A 187 8.67 -12.03 -12.47
C LYS A 187 10.08 -12.58 -12.69
N SER A 188 10.99 -11.77 -13.22
CA SER A 188 12.40 -12.16 -13.44
C SER A 188 13.09 -12.51 -12.13
N ARG A 189 12.87 -11.72 -11.07
CA ARG A 189 13.40 -12.00 -9.73
C ARG A 189 12.90 -13.33 -9.18
N HIS A 190 11.60 -13.59 -9.32
CA HIS A 190 11.00 -14.85 -8.87
C HIS A 190 11.56 -16.04 -9.65
N GLN A 191 11.63 -15.95 -10.98
CA GLN A 191 12.21 -16.99 -11.83
C GLN A 191 13.66 -17.30 -11.45
N ALA A 192 14.51 -16.27 -11.26
CA ALA A 192 15.89 -16.44 -10.85
C ALA A 192 16.06 -17.12 -9.47
N VAL A 193 15.14 -16.87 -8.53
CA VAL A 193 15.16 -17.56 -7.23
C VAL A 193 14.63 -18.99 -7.35
N MET A 194 13.57 -19.23 -8.12
CA MET A 194 13.04 -20.58 -8.32
C MET A 194 14.02 -21.50 -9.05
N ALA A 195 14.77 -20.97 -10.03
CA ALA A 195 15.81 -21.72 -10.74
C ALA A 195 16.88 -22.28 -9.78
N LYS A 196 17.26 -21.52 -8.74
CA LYS A 196 18.21 -22.00 -7.70
C LYS A 196 17.69 -23.15 -6.85
N HIS A 197 16.38 -23.35 -6.84
CA HIS A 197 15.73 -24.44 -6.12
C HIS A 197 15.25 -25.55 -7.07
N GLU A 198 15.34 -25.35 -8.38
CA GLU A 198 14.75 -26.24 -9.38
C GLU A 198 15.34 -27.65 -9.31
N ASP A 199 16.67 -27.77 -9.19
CA ASP A 199 17.36 -29.06 -9.07
C ASP A 199 16.99 -29.85 -7.80
N LYS A 200 16.44 -29.16 -6.79
CA LYS A 200 16.02 -29.79 -5.53
C LYS A 200 14.53 -30.14 -5.54
N ILE A 201 13.74 -29.43 -6.34
CA ILE A 201 12.27 -29.53 -6.38
C ILE A 201 11.77 -30.50 -7.47
N LYS A 202 12.53 -30.68 -8.55
CA LYS A 202 12.30 -31.74 -9.54
C LYS A 202 12.60 -33.10 -8.92
#